data_AF-A0A016UV38-F1
#
_entry.id   AF-A0A016UV38-F1
#
_cell.length_a   1.000
_cell.length_b   1.000
_cell.length_c   1.000
_cell.angle_alpha   90.00
_cell.angle_beta   90.00
_cell.angle_gamma   90.00
#
_symmetry.space_group_name_H-M   'P 1'
#
loop_
_entity.id
_entity.type
_entity.pdbx_description
1 polymer ?
#
loop_
_entity_poly.entity_id
_entity_poly.type
_entity_poly.pdbx_seq_one_letter_code
_entity_poly.pdbx_strand_id
1 'polypeptide(L)'
;MLSKCLFDDYEWMRENSQPLYSTTLSSQCTLESLRLWFVRDLSLMMEWGKCLPIMDRLLLNDKLALMKAFAPIFPLLQLAYYTTSPEDGGNGMVIKQEPECEPVIADRLNYPDGTYIEKVNDINNTEEMYTILIEGCFKLMRRLQIKQHHIVLYKMLLLHNPDAEGLSSTGKKTIEAERLRLLSQLFLWISNERGKASQSLFSNLLMMTATLNKVASFVRRVFDINHIFNRTNDLIDQLIIVGL
;
A
#
# COMPACT_ATOMS: atom_id res chain seq x y z
N MET A 1 9.20 -16.38 21.44
CA MET A 1 10.53 -15.78 21.16
C MET A 1 10.65 -15.18 19.76
N LEU A 2 9.72 -15.45 18.82
CA LEU A 2 9.74 -14.98 17.42
C LEU A 2 8.99 -13.65 17.18
N SER A 3 8.69 -12.87 18.23
CA SER A 3 7.69 -11.79 18.21
C SER A 3 8.26 -10.37 18.41
N LYS A 4 9.56 -10.15 18.18
CA LYS A 4 10.10 -8.79 18.32
C LYS A 4 9.75 -8.01 17.05
N CYS A 5 8.78 -7.10 17.16
CA CYS A 5 8.48 -6.14 16.10
C CYS A 5 9.64 -5.13 16.02
N LEU A 6 10.14 -4.85 14.82
CA LEU A 6 11.22 -3.88 14.64
C LEU A 6 10.77 -2.45 14.95
N PHE A 7 9.47 -2.16 14.92
CA PHE A 7 8.94 -0.88 15.36
C PHE A 7 9.10 -0.64 16.87
N ASP A 8 9.26 -1.71 17.65
CA ASP A 8 9.56 -1.62 19.08
C ASP A 8 11.08 -1.50 19.34
N ASP A 9 11.91 -1.64 18.31
CA ASP A 9 13.37 -1.51 18.39
C ASP A 9 13.80 -0.07 18.13
N TYR A 10 14.10 0.66 19.21
CA TYR A 10 14.44 2.07 19.15
C TYR A 10 15.70 2.37 18.29
N GLU A 11 16.71 1.49 18.33
CA GLU A 11 17.93 1.71 17.54
C GLU A 11 17.65 1.53 16.06
N TRP A 12 16.92 0.48 15.70
CA TRP A 12 16.50 0.25 14.32
C TRP A 12 15.64 1.40 13.79
N MET A 13 14.67 1.86 14.58
CA MET A 13 13.82 2.99 14.21
C MET A 13 14.63 4.28 14.02
N ARG A 14 15.59 4.57 14.89
CA ARG A 14 16.45 5.76 14.78
C ARG A 14 17.28 5.75 13.49
N GLU A 15 17.77 4.59 13.07
CA GLU A 15 18.58 4.45 11.85
C GLU A 15 17.73 4.51 10.58
N ASN A 16 16.51 3.98 10.62
CA ASN A 16 15.64 3.82 9.44
C ASN A 16 14.57 4.91 9.29
N SER A 17 14.42 5.81 10.28
CA SER A 17 13.43 6.91 10.24
C SER A 17 14.02 8.27 9.86
N GLN A 18 15.31 8.33 9.50
CA GLN A 18 15.91 9.61 9.11
C GLN A 18 15.27 10.11 7.81
N PRO A 19 14.94 11.42 7.71
CA PRO A 19 14.49 11.99 6.46
C PRO A 19 15.58 11.73 5.42
N LEU A 20 15.20 11.10 4.30
CA LEU A 20 16.05 11.09 3.12
C LEU A 20 16.11 12.54 2.62
N TYR A 21 17.04 13.32 3.16
CA TYR A 21 17.41 14.61 2.59
C TYR A 21 18.15 14.33 1.28
N SER A 22 17.41 13.95 0.26
CA SER A 22 17.99 13.77 -1.06
C SER A 22 17.99 15.13 -1.76
N THR A 23 19.16 15.75 -1.82
CA THR A 23 19.50 16.85 -2.74
C THR A 23 19.58 16.41 -4.20
N THR A 24 19.11 15.20 -4.53
CA THR A 24 19.19 14.64 -5.88
C THR A 24 18.22 15.32 -6.83
N LEU A 25 18.70 15.62 -8.04
CA LEU A 25 17.83 15.94 -9.17
C LEU A 25 16.76 14.85 -9.34
N SER A 26 15.51 15.29 -9.50
CA SER A 26 14.39 14.43 -9.87
C SER A 26 14.75 13.60 -11.10
N SER A 27 14.61 12.27 -11.02
CA SER A 27 14.93 11.36 -12.12
C SER A 27 13.88 10.25 -12.26
N GLN A 28 13.76 9.70 -13.47
CA GLN A 28 12.82 8.61 -13.73
C GLN A 28 13.23 7.36 -12.95
N CYS A 29 12.27 6.71 -12.29
CA CYS A 29 12.51 5.51 -11.50
C CYS A 29 12.91 4.35 -12.40
N THR A 30 14.10 3.81 -12.17
CA THR A 30 14.58 2.63 -12.89
C THR A 30 13.93 1.35 -12.36
N LEU A 31 13.99 0.26 -13.12
CA LEU A 31 13.49 -1.04 -12.64
C LEU A 31 14.20 -1.51 -11.37
N GLU A 32 15.49 -1.22 -11.21
CA GLU A 32 16.27 -1.57 -10.01
C GLU A 32 15.84 -0.74 -8.81
N SER A 33 15.71 0.58 -8.96
CA SER A 33 15.18 1.49 -7.92
C SER A 33 13.78 1.06 -7.48
N LEU A 34 12.93 0.69 -8.43
CA LEU A 34 11.58 0.20 -8.17
C LEU A 34 11.58 -1.10 -7.34
N ARG A 35 12.48 -2.05 -7.65
CA ARG A 35 12.64 -3.27 -6.83
C ARG A 35 13.04 -2.95 -5.40
N LEU A 36 13.98 -2.02 -5.20
CA LEU A 36 14.41 -1.60 -3.86
C LEU A 36 13.26 -0.99 -3.05
N TRP A 37 12.44 -0.15 -3.68
CA TRP A 37 11.24 0.41 -3.06
C TRP A 37 10.22 -0.67 -2.67
N PHE A 38 9.99 -1.64 -3.56
CA PHE A 38 9.13 -2.78 -3.24
C PHE A 38 9.64 -3.57 -2.03
N VAL A 39 10.95 -3.86 -1.94
CA VAL A 39 11.52 -4.58 -0.79
C VAL A 39 11.34 -3.79 0.52
N ARG A 40 11.54 -2.46 0.47
CA ARG A 40 11.30 -1.58 1.63
C ARG A 40 9.84 -1.61 2.07
N ASP A 41 8.91 -1.45 1.14
CA ASP A 41 7.47 -1.47 1.43
C ASP A 41 7.02 -2.84 1.95
N LEU A 42 7.56 -3.95 1.43
CA LEU A 42 7.25 -5.29 1.93
C LEU A 42 7.78 -5.51 3.36
N SER A 43 8.97 -5.00 3.66
CA SER A 43 9.51 -5.06 5.03
C SER A 43 8.60 -4.28 6.00
N LEU A 44 8.18 -3.08 5.61
CA LEU A 44 7.22 -2.27 6.36
C LEU A 44 5.87 -2.99 6.53
N MET A 45 5.37 -3.62 5.47
CA MET A 45 4.13 -4.40 5.49
C MET A 45 4.19 -5.53 6.52
N MET A 46 5.32 -6.25 6.57
CA MET A 46 5.51 -7.37 7.48
C MET A 46 5.49 -6.90 8.94
N GLU A 47 6.27 -5.88 9.29
CA GLU A 47 6.28 -5.31 10.63
C GLU A 47 4.90 -4.74 11.02
N TRP A 48 4.23 -4.06 10.08
CA TRP A 48 2.86 -3.59 10.28
C TRP A 48 1.88 -4.74 10.52
N GLY A 49 2.02 -5.84 9.78
CA GLY A 49 1.20 -7.04 9.94
C GLY A 49 1.33 -7.64 11.34
N LYS A 50 2.55 -7.73 11.88
CA LYS A 50 2.82 -8.25 13.24
C LYS A 50 2.10 -7.44 14.32
N CYS A 51 1.86 -6.16 14.11
CA CYS A 51 1.14 -5.31 15.06
C CYS A 51 -0.38 -5.55 15.08
N LEU A 52 -0.94 -6.37 14.17
CA LEU A 52 -2.38 -6.54 14.05
C LEU A 52 -2.89 -7.66 14.98
N PRO A 53 -3.88 -7.40 15.85
CA PRO A 53 -4.40 -8.40 16.79
C PRO A 53 -4.96 -9.68 16.15
N ILE A 54 -5.32 -9.62 14.87
CA ILE A 54 -5.80 -10.79 14.13
C ILE A 54 -4.67 -11.82 13.92
N MET A 55 -3.42 -11.36 13.80
CA MET A 55 -2.28 -12.24 13.53
C MET A 55 -1.98 -13.18 14.69
N ASP A 56 -2.33 -12.81 15.92
CA ASP A 56 -2.19 -13.68 17.10
C ASP A 56 -3.16 -14.87 17.08
N ARG A 57 -4.26 -14.75 16.32
CA ARG A 57 -5.35 -15.74 16.28
C ARG A 57 -5.23 -16.71 15.11
N LEU A 58 -4.38 -16.41 14.14
CA LEU A 58 -4.24 -17.18 12.91
C LEU A 58 -3.11 -18.20 13.01
N LEU A 59 -3.30 -19.33 12.34
CA LEU A 59 -2.22 -20.29 12.12
C LEU A 59 -1.17 -19.68 11.21
N LEU A 60 0.09 -20.11 11.35
CA LEU A 60 1.20 -19.61 10.53
C LEU A 60 0.88 -19.65 9.03
N ASN A 61 0.36 -20.77 8.52
CA ASN A 61 -0.02 -20.88 7.11
C ASN A 61 -1.07 -19.85 6.68
N ASP A 62 -2.03 -19.53 7.56
CA ASP A 62 -3.06 -18.53 7.27
C ASP A 62 -2.48 -17.11 7.26
N LYS A 63 -1.57 -16.79 8.21
CA LYS A 63 -0.82 -15.53 8.21
C LYS A 63 -0.08 -15.37 6.88
N LEU A 64 0.64 -16.41 6.45
CA LEU A 64 1.41 -16.41 5.21
C LEU A 64 0.54 -16.23 3.97
N ALA A 65 -0.61 -16.90 3.91
CA ALA A 65 -1.57 -16.76 2.82
C ALA A 65 -2.03 -15.29 2.68
N LEU A 66 -2.38 -14.63 3.78
CA LEU A 66 -2.79 -13.22 3.77
C LEU A 66 -1.68 -12.28 3.33
N MET A 67 -0.48 -12.44 3.92
CA MET A 67 0.66 -11.59 3.58
C MET A 67 1.07 -11.74 2.12
N LYS A 68 1.07 -12.96 1.57
CA LYS A 68 1.35 -13.22 0.14
C LYS A 68 0.29 -12.61 -0.77
N ALA A 69 -0.99 -12.72 -0.40
CA ALA A 69 -2.07 -12.13 -1.19
C ALA A 69 -1.97 -10.59 -1.24
N PHE A 70 -1.57 -9.98 -0.13
CA PHE A 70 -1.51 -8.53 0.04
C PHE A 70 -0.19 -7.87 -0.42
N ALA A 71 0.90 -8.64 -0.47
CA ALA A 71 2.24 -8.20 -0.86
C ALA A 71 2.31 -7.28 -2.10
N PRO A 72 1.69 -7.59 -3.24
CA PRO A 72 1.76 -6.70 -4.40
C PRO A 72 0.82 -5.48 -4.31
N ILE A 73 -0.18 -5.51 -3.44
CA ILE A 73 -1.16 -4.43 -3.28
C ILE A 73 -0.59 -3.34 -2.36
N PHE A 74 0.10 -3.73 -1.29
CA PHE A 74 0.59 -2.79 -0.28
C PHE A 74 1.52 -1.70 -0.86
N PRO A 75 2.59 -2.00 -1.62
CA PRO A 75 3.46 -0.98 -2.22
C PRO A 75 2.70 -0.04 -3.15
N LEU A 76 1.75 -0.55 -3.93
CA LEU A 76 0.94 0.26 -4.84
C LEU A 76 0.05 1.25 -4.09
N LEU A 77 -0.57 0.79 -3.00
CA LEU A 77 -1.38 1.65 -2.14
C LEU A 77 -0.53 2.72 -1.46
N GLN A 78 0.65 2.34 -0.94
CA GLN A 78 1.58 3.27 -0.30
C GLN A 78 2.04 4.34 -1.29
N LEU A 79 2.50 3.94 -2.47
CA LEU A 79 2.93 4.86 -3.52
C LEU A 79 1.82 5.81 -3.95
N ALA A 80 0.61 5.29 -4.23
CA ALA A 80 -0.51 6.11 -4.69
C ALA A 80 -0.99 7.10 -3.62
N TYR A 81 -0.86 6.77 -2.34
CA TYR A 81 -1.32 7.64 -1.25
C TYR A 81 -0.28 8.66 -0.79
N TYR A 82 0.98 8.24 -0.64
CA TYR A 82 2.06 9.06 -0.09
C TYR A 82 2.84 9.85 -1.14
N THR A 83 2.59 9.62 -2.43
CA THR A 83 3.14 10.49 -3.48
C THR A 83 2.74 11.95 -3.21
N THR A 84 3.73 12.83 -3.21
CA THR A 84 3.55 14.28 -3.11
C THR A 84 3.80 14.89 -4.48
N SER A 85 2.98 15.86 -4.88
CA SER A 85 3.30 16.68 -6.05
C SER A 85 4.35 17.72 -5.62
N PRO A 86 5.35 18.05 -6.45
CA PRO A 86 6.22 19.22 -6.21
C PRO A 86 5.42 20.51 -5.99
N GLU A 87 4.23 20.57 -6.58
CA GLU A 87 3.30 21.69 -6.50
C GLU A 87 2.49 21.72 -5.19
N ASP A 88 2.55 20.65 -4.36
CA ASP A 88 1.92 20.62 -3.04
C ASP A 88 2.67 21.49 -2.00
N GLY A 89 3.68 22.27 -2.41
CA GLY A 89 4.28 23.32 -1.60
C GLY A 89 5.07 22.79 -0.40
N GLY A 90 6.21 22.14 -0.64
CA GLY A 90 7.39 22.11 0.24
C GLY A 90 7.28 21.49 1.64
N ASN A 91 6.09 21.25 2.17
CA ASN A 91 5.89 20.62 3.46
C ASN A 91 5.24 19.27 3.20
N GLY A 92 6.03 18.20 3.30
CA GLY A 92 5.61 16.79 3.22
C GLY A 92 4.64 16.37 4.35
N MET A 93 3.73 17.25 4.74
CA MET A 93 2.71 17.08 5.73
C MET A 93 1.36 17.25 5.06
N VAL A 94 0.53 16.22 5.20
CA VAL A 94 -0.90 16.22 4.88
C VAL A 94 -1.61 17.25 5.77
N ILE A 95 -1.47 18.55 5.50
CA ILE A 95 -2.15 19.60 6.24
C ILE A 95 -2.92 20.52 5.29
N LYS A 96 -4.25 20.38 5.40
CA LYS A 96 -5.30 21.36 5.10
C LYS A 96 -5.04 22.23 3.86
N GLN A 97 -5.45 21.71 2.69
CA GLN A 97 -5.80 22.59 1.58
C GLN A 97 -7.01 23.45 1.97
N GLU A 98 -6.90 24.76 1.69
CA GLU A 98 -8.03 25.69 1.74
C GLU A 98 -9.09 25.28 0.67
N PRO A 99 -10.38 25.58 0.89
CA PRO A 99 -11.48 24.96 0.14
C PRO A 99 -11.59 25.30 -1.36
N GLU A 100 -10.78 26.23 -1.88
CA GLU A 100 -11.02 26.86 -3.18
C GLU A 100 -9.91 26.68 -4.24
N CYS A 101 -8.84 25.93 -3.95
CA CYS A 101 -7.85 25.57 -4.96
C CYS A 101 -8.09 24.15 -5.48
N GLU A 102 -8.45 24.02 -6.77
CA GLU A 102 -8.35 22.72 -7.44
C GLU A 102 -6.88 22.30 -7.45
N PRO A 103 -6.52 21.14 -6.90
CA PRO A 103 -5.12 20.71 -6.88
C PRO A 103 -4.65 20.50 -8.32
N VAL A 104 -3.48 21.04 -8.67
CA VAL A 104 -2.79 20.65 -9.91
C VAL A 104 -2.32 19.21 -9.72
N ILE A 105 -3.12 18.26 -10.21
CA ILE A 105 -2.83 16.84 -10.05
C ILE A 105 -1.80 16.44 -11.10
N ALA A 106 -0.53 16.32 -10.69
CA ALA A 106 0.54 15.87 -11.55
C ALA A 106 0.23 14.49 -12.16
N ASP A 107 0.69 14.27 -13.40
CA ASP A 107 0.58 12.99 -14.10
C ASP A 107 1.69 12.00 -13.68
N ARG A 108 2.10 12.02 -12.41
CA ARG A 108 3.22 11.21 -11.91
C ARG A 108 3.09 10.79 -10.44
N LEU A 109 3.75 9.69 -10.11
CA LEU A 109 3.94 9.17 -8.75
C LEU A 109 5.39 9.40 -8.34
N ASN A 110 5.62 9.98 -7.16
CA ASN A 110 6.94 10.30 -6.65
C ASN A 110 7.28 9.41 -5.45
N TYR A 111 8.48 8.86 -5.46
CA TYR A 111 9.08 8.19 -4.32
C TYR A 111 9.78 9.20 -3.40
N PRO A 112 9.96 8.89 -2.10
CA PRO A 112 10.64 9.76 -1.16
C PRO A 112 12.10 10.11 -1.50
N ASP A 113 12.78 9.32 -2.33
CA ASP A 113 14.15 9.60 -2.78
C ASP A 113 14.22 10.60 -3.96
N GLY A 114 13.07 11.08 -4.45
CA GLY A 114 12.97 11.98 -5.59
C GLY A 114 12.89 11.27 -6.95
N THR A 115 12.91 9.94 -6.98
CA THR A 115 12.61 9.20 -8.22
C THR A 115 11.12 9.22 -8.52
N TYR A 116 10.73 9.18 -9.79
CA TYR A 116 9.32 9.26 -10.18
C TYR A 116 8.92 8.30 -11.30
N ILE A 117 7.63 7.99 -11.35
CA ILE A 117 6.96 7.24 -12.42
C ILE A 117 5.93 8.18 -13.03
N GLU A 118 6.02 8.43 -14.33
CA GLU A 118 5.13 9.34 -15.04
C GLU A 118 4.20 8.59 -15.98
N LYS A 119 3.03 9.17 -16.23
CA LYS A 119 2.09 8.71 -17.24
C LYS A 119 2.74 8.85 -18.63
N VAL A 120 2.74 7.77 -19.39
CA VAL A 120 3.25 7.76 -20.77
C VAL A 120 2.07 7.80 -21.74
N ASN A 121 2.20 8.59 -22.81
CA ASN A 121 1.18 8.71 -23.86
C ASN A 121 1.22 7.55 -24.87
N ASP A 122 2.36 6.86 -24.99
CA ASP A 122 2.56 5.69 -25.82
C ASP A 122 2.32 4.39 -25.04
N ILE A 123 1.65 3.43 -25.67
CA ILE A 123 1.17 2.20 -25.03
C ILE A 123 2.20 1.08 -25.19
N ASN A 124 3.21 1.06 -24.32
CA ASN A 124 3.82 -0.21 -23.93
C ASN A 124 3.05 -0.81 -22.74
N ASN A 125 2.84 -2.13 -22.71
CA ASN A 125 2.03 -2.82 -21.70
C ASN A 125 2.42 -2.51 -20.23
N THR A 126 3.69 -2.16 -19.97
CA THR A 126 4.21 -1.79 -18.64
C THR A 126 3.85 -0.37 -18.24
N GLU A 127 3.77 0.54 -19.20
CA GLU A 127 3.51 1.96 -18.97
C GLU A 127 2.02 2.23 -18.78
N GLU A 128 1.15 1.44 -19.43
CA GLU A 128 -0.30 1.46 -19.22
C GLU A 128 -0.68 1.22 -17.75
N MET A 129 0.08 0.41 -17.03
CA MET A 129 -0.19 0.02 -15.64
C MET A 129 0.02 1.17 -14.67
N TYR A 130 1.08 1.94 -14.86
CA TYR A 130 1.32 3.15 -14.08
C TYR A 130 0.28 4.21 -14.38
N THR A 131 -0.14 4.34 -15.63
CA THR A 131 -1.28 5.18 -16.01
C THR A 131 -2.56 4.78 -15.29
N ILE A 132 -2.87 3.48 -15.22
CA ILE A 132 -4.03 2.95 -14.48
C ILE A 132 -3.92 3.27 -12.98
N LEU A 133 -2.73 3.12 -12.38
CA LEU A 133 -2.52 3.43 -10.96
C LEU A 133 -2.64 4.94 -10.68
N ILE A 134 -2.09 5.78 -11.55
CA ILE A 134 -2.17 7.23 -11.47
C ILE A 134 -3.64 7.67 -11.52
N GLU A 135 -4.35 7.31 -12.59
CA GLU A 135 -5.74 7.74 -12.81
C GLU A 135 -6.72 7.10 -11.83
N GLY A 136 -6.60 5.78 -11.65
CA GLY A 136 -7.57 4.97 -10.91
C GLY A 136 -7.36 4.94 -9.40
N CYS A 137 -6.19 5.35 -8.90
CA CYS A 137 -5.92 5.42 -7.47
C CYS A 137 -5.45 6.80 -7.04
N PHE A 138 -4.30 7.29 -7.52
CA PHE A 138 -3.73 8.55 -7.02
C PHE A 138 -4.65 9.75 -7.25
N LYS A 139 -5.04 10.02 -8.51
CA LYS A 139 -5.92 11.16 -8.83
C LYS A 139 -7.28 11.02 -8.14
N LEU A 140 -7.79 9.79 -8.05
CA LEU A 140 -9.05 9.50 -7.36
C LEU A 140 -8.95 9.80 -5.85
N MET A 141 -7.87 9.41 -5.20
CA MET A 141 -7.60 9.71 -3.79
C MET A 141 -7.53 11.21 -3.53
N ARG A 142 -6.86 11.97 -4.42
CA ARG A 142 -6.80 13.44 -4.37
C ARG A 142 -8.18 14.06 -4.54
N ARG A 143 -8.92 13.69 -5.59
CA ARG A 143 -10.27 14.22 -5.87
C ARG A 143 -11.25 13.95 -4.72
N LEU A 144 -11.18 12.76 -4.13
CA LEU A 144 -12.05 12.37 -3.02
C LEU A 144 -11.56 12.88 -1.65
N GLN A 145 -10.43 13.59 -1.60
CA GLN A 145 -9.85 14.16 -0.39
C GLN A 145 -9.71 13.08 0.70
N ILE A 146 -9.11 11.95 0.32
CA ILE A 146 -8.94 10.80 1.20
C ILE A 146 -7.92 11.13 2.30
N LYS A 147 -8.37 11.00 3.55
CA LYS A 147 -7.58 11.24 4.75
C LYS A 147 -6.91 9.95 5.25
N GLN A 148 -5.94 10.11 6.16
CA GLN A 148 -5.14 9.00 6.66
C GLN A 148 -5.97 7.91 7.32
N HIS A 149 -6.99 8.26 8.13
CA HIS A 149 -7.84 7.27 8.79
C HIS A 149 -8.68 6.45 7.81
N HIS A 150 -9.10 7.02 6.67
CA HIS A 150 -9.76 6.27 5.60
C HIS A 150 -8.82 5.21 5.02
N ILE A 151 -7.56 5.59 4.74
CA ILE A 151 -6.55 4.66 4.20
C ILE A 151 -6.19 3.57 5.19
N VAL A 152 -6.08 3.87 6.49
CA VAL A 152 -5.78 2.85 7.51
C VAL A 152 -6.86 1.77 7.51
N LEU A 153 -8.14 2.15 7.55
CA LEU A 153 -9.26 1.21 7.52
C LEU A 153 -9.36 0.47 6.18
N TYR A 154 -9.15 1.17 5.07
CA TYR A 154 -9.16 0.56 3.73
C TYR A 154 -8.01 -0.44 3.54
N LYS A 155 -6.82 -0.11 4.04
CA LYS A 155 -5.65 -1.00 4.04
C LYS A 155 -5.91 -2.26 4.86
N MET A 156 -6.55 -2.12 6.02
CA MET A 156 -7.02 -3.27 6.80
C MET A 156 -8.02 -4.11 6.01
N LEU A 157 -9.00 -3.50 5.34
CA LEU A 157 -9.98 -4.21 4.51
C LEU A 157 -9.32 -5.02 3.37
N LEU A 158 -8.27 -4.48 2.75
CA LEU A 158 -7.53 -5.14 1.67
C LEU A 158 -6.71 -6.34 2.18
N LEU A 159 -6.07 -6.22 3.34
CA LEU A 159 -5.35 -7.33 3.97
C LEU A 159 -6.29 -8.48 4.34
N HIS A 160 -7.46 -8.18 4.90
CA HIS A 160 -8.44 -9.18 5.35
C HIS A 160 -9.22 -9.77 4.16
N ASN A 161 -8.49 -10.44 3.27
CA ASN A 161 -9.04 -11.09 2.09
C ASN A 161 -9.33 -12.58 2.36
N PRO A 162 -10.61 -13.00 2.52
CA PRO A 162 -10.97 -14.41 2.74
C PRO A 162 -10.74 -15.29 1.50
N ASP A 163 -10.54 -14.67 0.34
CA ASP A 163 -10.25 -15.35 -0.93
C ASP A 163 -8.74 -15.57 -1.15
N ALA A 164 -7.90 -15.25 -0.16
CA ALA A 164 -6.48 -15.51 -0.24
C ALA A 164 -6.21 -17.03 -0.37
N GLU A 165 -5.41 -17.38 -1.39
CA GLU A 165 -5.03 -18.76 -1.67
C GLU A 165 -4.18 -19.32 -0.53
N GLY A 166 -4.50 -20.55 -0.09
CA GLY A 166 -3.80 -21.22 1.02
C GLY A 166 -4.44 -21.01 2.40
N LEU A 167 -5.50 -20.22 2.53
CA LEU A 167 -6.25 -20.11 3.78
C LEU A 167 -6.98 -21.41 4.15
N SER A 168 -6.87 -21.80 5.42
CA SER A 168 -7.65 -22.86 6.06
C SER A 168 -9.14 -22.50 6.13
N SER A 169 -10.02 -23.48 6.25
CA SER A 169 -11.47 -23.24 6.37
C SER A 169 -11.82 -22.38 7.59
N THR A 170 -11.08 -22.54 8.69
CA THR A 170 -11.24 -21.72 9.89
C THR A 170 -10.73 -20.30 9.66
N GLY A 171 -9.52 -20.17 9.09
CA GLY A 171 -8.93 -18.88 8.73
C GLY A 171 -9.83 -18.05 7.81
N LYS A 172 -10.42 -18.67 6.78
CA LYS A 172 -11.40 -18.01 5.89
C LYS A 172 -12.57 -17.41 6.66
N LYS A 173 -13.21 -18.19 7.55
CA LYS A 173 -14.34 -17.71 8.37
C LYS A 173 -13.93 -16.58 9.31
N THR A 174 -12.77 -16.69 9.95
CA THR A 174 -12.23 -15.67 10.85
C THR A 174 -11.97 -14.36 10.11
N ILE A 175 -11.35 -14.44 8.92
CA ILE A 175 -11.03 -13.28 8.09
C ILE A 175 -12.28 -12.65 7.48
N GLU A 176 -13.25 -13.45 7.05
CA GLU A 176 -14.53 -12.95 6.53
C GLU A 176 -15.29 -12.15 7.61
N ALA A 177 -15.39 -12.68 8.82
CA ALA A 177 -16.04 -11.99 9.94
C ALA A 177 -15.35 -10.65 10.26
N GLU A 178 -14.02 -10.64 10.30
CA GLU A 178 -13.25 -9.42 10.58
C GLU A 178 -13.34 -8.41 9.43
N ARG A 179 -13.33 -8.87 8.17
CA ARG A 179 -13.52 -8.02 6.98
C ARG A 179 -14.88 -7.34 7.01
N LEU A 180 -15.95 -8.07 7.34
CA LEU A 180 -17.29 -7.51 7.47
C LEU A 180 -17.36 -6.44 8.58
N ARG A 181 -16.73 -6.72 9.73
CA ARG A 181 -16.63 -5.75 10.84
C ARG A 181 -15.93 -4.47 10.39
N LEU A 182 -14.79 -4.59 9.72
CA LEU A 182 -14.01 -3.45 9.19
C LEU A 182 -14.78 -2.68 8.12
N LEU A 183 -15.51 -3.37 7.25
CA LEU A 183 -16.33 -2.76 6.21
C LEU A 183 -17.45 -1.89 6.82
N SER A 184 -18.17 -2.41 7.82
CA SER A 184 -19.19 -1.66 8.54
C SER A 184 -18.59 -0.44 9.26
N GLN A 185 -17.42 -0.59 9.89
CA GLN A 185 -16.73 0.51 10.55
C GLN A 185 -16.30 1.60 9.55
N LEU A 186 -15.71 1.22 8.42
CA LEU A 186 -15.33 2.16 7.36
C LEU A 186 -16.54 2.96 6.86
N PHE A 187 -17.66 2.28 6.59
CA PHE A 187 -18.89 2.93 6.15
C PHE A 187 -19.43 3.90 7.20
N LEU A 188 -19.49 3.48 8.47
CA LEU A 188 -19.98 4.32 9.57
C LEU A 188 -19.12 5.57 9.74
N TRP A 189 -17.79 5.41 9.74
CA TRP A 189 -16.85 6.53 9.86
C TRP A 189 -17.01 7.54 8.73
N ILE A 190 -17.05 7.06 7.48
CA ILE A 190 -17.25 7.92 6.31
C ILE A 190 -18.63 8.59 6.33
N SER A 191 -19.68 7.86 6.75
CA SER A 191 -21.04 8.40 6.88
C SER A 191 -21.12 9.53 7.88
N ASN A 192 -20.50 9.36 9.05
CA ASN A 192 -20.44 10.38 10.09
C ASN A 192 -19.64 11.61 9.64
N GLU A 193 -18.56 11.43 8.89
CA GLU A 193 -17.72 12.54 8.42
C GLU A 193 -18.33 13.31 7.24
N ARG A 194 -18.89 12.58 6.25
CA ARG A 194 -19.23 13.15 4.93
C ARG A 194 -20.72 13.27 4.67
N GLY A 195 -21.58 12.74 5.55
CA GLY A 195 -23.03 12.81 5.39
C GLY A 195 -23.49 12.25 4.04
N LYS A 196 -24.15 13.06 3.21
CA LYS A 196 -24.64 12.65 1.88
C LYS A 196 -23.54 12.27 0.88
N ALA A 197 -22.33 12.82 1.03
CA ALA A 197 -21.19 12.50 0.16
C ALA A 197 -20.50 11.16 0.51
N SER A 198 -20.93 10.51 1.60
CA SER A 198 -20.35 9.25 2.09
C SER A 198 -20.42 8.11 1.07
N GLN A 199 -21.55 7.97 0.38
CA GLN A 199 -21.77 6.91 -0.60
C GLN A 199 -20.74 6.97 -1.73
N SER A 200 -20.43 8.18 -2.23
CA SER A 200 -19.46 8.38 -3.30
C SER A 200 -18.05 7.98 -2.85
N LEU A 201 -17.60 8.46 -1.69
CA LEU A 201 -16.28 8.09 -1.16
C LEU A 201 -16.17 6.57 -0.91
N PHE A 202 -17.18 5.99 -0.26
CA PHE A 202 -17.18 4.57 0.08
C PHE A 202 -17.20 3.67 -1.16
N SER A 203 -18.05 3.96 -2.15
CA SER A 203 -18.11 3.15 -3.38
C SER A 203 -16.82 3.24 -4.19
N ASN A 204 -16.22 4.43 -4.29
CA ASN A 204 -14.95 4.60 -4.99
C ASN A 204 -13.79 3.90 -4.28
N LEU A 205 -13.74 3.89 -2.93
CA LEU A 205 -12.77 3.07 -2.18
C LEU A 205 -12.90 1.59 -2.55
N LEU A 206 -14.12 1.05 -2.62
CA LEU A 206 -14.32 -0.34 -2.99
C LEU A 206 -13.91 -0.60 -4.45
N MET A 207 -14.25 0.30 -5.38
CA MET A 207 -13.86 0.18 -6.79
C MET A 207 -12.34 0.26 -7.00
N MET A 208 -11.63 1.08 -6.22
CA MET A 208 -10.16 1.11 -6.24
C MET A 208 -9.54 -0.25 -5.96
N THR A 209 -10.23 -1.13 -5.23
CA THR A 209 -9.76 -2.51 -4.97
C THR A 209 -9.58 -3.28 -6.27
N ALA A 210 -10.49 -3.12 -7.22
CA ALA A 210 -10.39 -3.78 -8.53
C ALA A 210 -9.22 -3.22 -9.33
N THR A 211 -9.02 -1.90 -9.30
CA THR A 211 -7.89 -1.22 -9.95
C THR A 211 -6.55 -1.71 -9.36
N LEU A 212 -6.42 -1.73 -8.04
CA LEU A 212 -5.23 -2.22 -7.35
C LEU A 212 -4.95 -3.69 -7.69
N ASN A 213 -5.98 -4.55 -7.72
CA ASN A 213 -5.82 -5.95 -8.09
C ASN A 213 -5.37 -6.14 -9.55
N LYS A 214 -5.87 -5.31 -10.48
CA LYS A 214 -5.45 -5.33 -11.89
C LYS A 214 -3.96 -4.99 -12.01
N VAL A 215 -3.52 -3.91 -11.37
CA VAL A 215 -2.11 -3.48 -11.39
C VAL A 215 -1.22 -4.49 -10.66
N ALA A 216 -1.65 -4.99 -9.49
CA ALA A 216 -0.94 -6.02 -8.73
C ALA A 216 -0.73 -7.31 -9.53
N SER A 217 -1.73 -7.75 -10.30
CA SER A 217 -1.63 -8.94 -11.15
C SER A 217 -0.60 -8.77 -12.27
N PHE A 218 -0.38 -7.55 -12.74
CA PHE A 218 0.68 -7.26 -13.69
C PHE A 218 2.06 -7.17 -13.03
N VAL A 219 2.16 -6.50 -11.88
CA VAL A 219 3.38 -6.47 -11.08
C VAL A 219 3.86 -7.89 -10.82
N ARG A 220 2.98 -8.82 -10.42
CA ARG A 220 3.30 -10.25 -10.26
C ARG A 220 3.95 -10.87 -11.50
N ARG A 221 3.50 -10.48 -12.71
CA ARG A 221 4.02 -11.00 -13.99
C ARG A 221 5.35 -10.37 -14.38
N VAL A 222 5.48 -9.05 -14.31
CA VAL A 222 6.68 -8.32 -14.73
C VAL A 222 7.85 -8.56 -13.81
N PHE A 223 7.57 -8.61 -12.52
CA PHE A 223 8.62 -8.74 -11.55
C PHE A 223 9.08 -10.17 -11.37
N ASP A 224 8.28 -11.16 -11.76
CA ASP A 224 8.35 -12.55 -11.30
C ASP A 224 8.72 -12.53 -9.81
N ILE A 225 7.75 -12.60 -8.91
CA ILE A 225 8.02 -12.58 -7.46
C ILE A 225 9.01 -13.69 -7.04
N ASN A 226 9.38 -14.64 -7.90
CA ASN A 226 10.50 -15.55 -7.62
C ASN A 226 11.88 -14.98 -8.04
N HIS A 227 11.92 -14.04 -8.99
CA HIS A 227 13.11 -13.40 -9.57
C HIS A 227 13.50 -12.04 -8.96
N ILE A 228 12.57 -11.23 -8.42
CA ILE A 228 12.95 -10.13 -7.48
C ILE A 228 13.77 -10.72 -6.32
N PHE A 229 13.47 -11.96 -5.94
CA PHE A 229 13.94 -12.61 -4.73
C PHE A 229 14.94 -13.74 -5.01
N ASN A 230 15.59 -13.75 -6.19
CA ASN A 230 16.45 -14.86 -6.57
C ASN A 230 17.73 -14.94 -5.69
N ARG A 231 17.86 -16.08 -5.01
CA ARG A 231 19.02 -16.74 -4.35
C ARG A 231 19.88 -16.05 -3.27
N THR A 232 19.83 -14.74 -3.07
CA THR A 232 20.59 -14.10 -1.96
C THR A 232 19.73 -13.40 -0.92
N ASN A 233 18.44 -13.21 -1.18
CA ASN A 233 17.51 -12.72 -0.17
C ASN A 233 16.65 -13.86 0.35
N ASP A 234 17.33 -14.74 1.08
CA ASP A 234 16.80 -15.59 2.14
C ASP A 234 15.88 -14.80 3.11
N LEU A 235 15.83 -13.47 3.04
CA LEU A 235 15.06 -12.61 3.93
C LEU A 235 13.56 -12.89 3.90
N ILE A 236 12.88 -13.14 2.77
CA ILE A 236 11.43 -13.44 2.83
C ILE A 236 11.19 -14.86 3.33
N ASP A 237 11.95 -15.86 2.89
CA ASP A 237 11.81 -17.23 3.42
C ASP A 237 12.21 -17.28 4.90
N GLN A 238 13.28 -16.60 5.32
CA GLN A 238 13.66 -16.43 6.73
C GLN A 238 12.71 -15.49 7.49
N LEU A 239 12.09 -14.46 6.92
CA LEU A 239 11.10 -13.62 7.64
C LEU A 239 9.73 -14.32 7.76
N ILE A 240 9.42 -15.21 6.82
CA ILE A 240 8.26 -16.09 6.84
C ILE A 240 8.48 -17.25 7.83
N ILE A 241 9.71 -17.77 7.94
CA ILE A 241 10.07 -18.91 8.80
C ILE A 241 10.54 -18.48 10.21
N VAL A 242 11.16 -17.30 10.36
CA VAL A 242 11.83 -16.80 11.59
C VAL A 242 11.13 -15.54 12.16
N GLY A 243 10.10 -15.00 11.50
CA GLY A 243 9.46 -13.73 11.90
C GLY A 243 7.95 -13.76 12.16
N LEU A 244 7.28 -14.92 12.15
CA LEU A 244 5.82 -15.04 12.38
C LEU A 244 5.43 -16.13 13.38
#